data_AF-A0A1C6CGC9-F1
#
_entry.id   AF-A0A1C6CGC9-F1
#
_cell.length_a   1.000
_cell.length_b   1.000
_cell.length_c   1.000
_cell.angle_alpha   90.00
_cell.angle_beta   90.00
_cell.angle_gamma   90.00
#
_symmetry.space_group_name_H-M   'P 1'
#
loop_
_entity.id
_entity.type
_entity.pdbx_description
1 polymer ?
#
loop_
_entity_poly.entity_id
_entity_poly.type
_entity_poly.pdbx_seq_one_letter_code
_entity_poly.pdbx_strand_id
1 'polypeptide(L)'
;MVINGEEIVTTETHPFYVNDRGFVNAGELIVGDELLDVNGNVLLVEKFNVELTEEPVNVYSFEVEDFHTYLVGGFRILVHNAGDAYKRPSGYRKGVSDKTWEEAKANSPDEIVRDPKTGKPINPNEPWNMGYKPGYEFRKHRASAQERGIDRKQFLDEHNDSSHYRPELPSSNRSHSCEDMTDQYLGP
;
A
#
# COMPACT_ATOMS: atom_id res chain seq x y z
N MET A 1 15.77 -17.71 14.39
CA MET A 1 15.73 -18.87 13.47
C MET A 1 17.12 -19.09 12.88
N VAL A 2 17.45 -20.31 12.43
CA VAL A 2 18.71 -20.62 11.75
C VAL A 2 18.42 -21.06 10.33
N ILE A 3 19.06 -20.42 9.35
CA ILE A 3 18.93 -20.71 7.92
C ILE A 3 20.33 -20.91 7.36
N ASN A 4 20.60 -22.11 6.84
CA ASN A 4 21.90 -22.48 6.26
C ASN A 4 23.10 -22.17 7.19
N GLY A 5 22.95 -22.46 8.49
CA GLY A 5 23.96 -22.15 9.52
C GLY A 5 24.04 -20.69 9.98
N GLU A 6 23.29 -19.74 9.40
CA GLU A 6 23.21 -18.35 9.85
C GLU A 6 22.02 -18.13 10.78
N GLU A 7 22.25 -17.47 11.91
CA GLU A 7 21.19 -17.08 12.85
C GLU A 7 20.56 -15.73 12.45
N ILE A 8 19.25 -15.73 12.29
CA ILE A 8 18.43 -14.53 12.04
C ILE A 8 17.46 -14.34 13.21
N VAL A 9 17.56 -13.17 13.86
CA VAL A 9 16.67 -12.73 14.92
C VAL A 9 15.77 -11.63 14.37
N THR A 10 14.46 -11.78 14.52
CA THR A 10 13.44 -10.89 13.96
C THR A 10 12.16 -10.92 14.78
N THR A 11 11.24 -9.98 14.55
CA THR A 11 9.92 -9.99 15.18
C THR A 11 9.04 -11.10 14.62
N GLU A 12 8.15 -11.65 15.45
CA GLU A 12 7.19 -12.70 15.04
C GLU A 12 6.41 -12.34 13.78
N THR A 13 5.99 -11.08 13.65
CA THR A 13 5.17 -10.59 12.54
C THR A 13 5.97 -10.20 11.31
N HIS A 14 7.29 -10.46 11.26
CA HIS A 14 8.10 -10.06 10.12
C HIS A 14 7.91 -11.04 8.94
N PRO A 15 7.45 -10.59 7.77
CA PRO A 15 7.18 -11.49 6.64
C PRO A 15 8.45 -11.94 5.90
N PHE A 16 8.60 -13.27 5.74
CA PHE A 16 9.62 -13.93 4.92
C PHE A 16 8.98 -14.54 3.67
N TYR A 17 9.66 -14.47 2.53
CA TYR A 17 9.17 -15.11 1.32
C TYR A 17 9.48 -16.61 1.32
N VAL A 18 8.44 -17.44 1.41
CA VAL A 18 8.51 -18.90 1.32
C VAL A 18 8.15 -19.32 -0.10
N ASN A 19 8.99 -20.16 -0.71
CA ASN A 19 8.77 -20.75 -2.02
C ASN A 19 7.39 -21.45 -2.05
N ASP A 20 6.63 -21.25 -3.13
CA ASP A 20 5.27 -21.77 -3.32
C ASP A 20 4.19 -21.30 -2.34
N ARG A 21 4.52 -20.47 -1.34
CA ARG A 21 3.57 -19.97 -0.32
C ARG A 21 3.48 -18.45 -0.22
N GLY A 22 4.45 -17.72 -0.75
CA GLY A 22 4.50 -16.26 -0.69
C GLY A 22 4.99 -15.76 0.67
N PHE A 23 4.58 -14.55 1.07
CA PHE A 23 5.02 -13.96 2.33
C PHE A 23 4.31 -14.59 3.54
N VAL A 24 5.09 -15.16 4.44
CA VAL A 24 4.65 -15.83 5.68
C VAL A 24 5.30 -15.12 6.87
N ASN A 25 4.54 -14.89 7.94
CA ASN A 25 5.09 -14.28 9.15
C ASN A 25 6.20 -15.16 9.73
N ALA A 26 7.26 -14.55 10.27
CA ALA A 26 8.36 -15.27 10.90
C ALA A 26 7.86 -16.27 11.96
N GLY A 27 6.87 -15.89 12.77
CA GLY A 27 6.22 -16.73 13.77
C GLY A 27 5.55 -18.00 13.24
N GLU A 28 5.21 -18.01 11.96
CA GLU A 28 4.48 -19.09 11.27
C GLU A 28 5.39 -19.98 10.41
N LEU A 29 6.69 -19.66 10.34
CA LEU A 29 7.66 -20.50 9.64
C LEU A 29 7.87 -21.82 10.40
N ILE A 30 8.11 -22.88 9.64
CA ILE A 30 8.45 -24.20 10.19
C ILE A 30 9.80 -24.67 9.68
N VAL A 31 10.44 -25.56 10.46
CA VAL A 31 11.67 -26.23 10.01
C VAL A 31 11.37 -27.01 8.73
N GLY A 32 12.20 -26.78 7.71
CA GLY A 32 12.02 -27.32 6.36
C GLY A 32 11.33 -26.38 5.37
N ASP A 33 10.82 -25.22 5.79
CA ASP A 33 10.34 -24.21 4.82
C ASP A 33 11.49 -23.77 3.90
N GLU A 34 11.17 -23.66 2.62
CA GLU A 34 12.09 -23.26 1.55
C GLU A 34 12.00 -21.75 1.34
N LEU A 35 13.08 -21.02 1.67
CA LEU A 35 13.24 -19.60 1.38
C LEU A 35 14.10 -19.43 0.12
N LEU A 36 14.09 -18.24 -0.47
CA LEU A 36 14.90 -17.93 -1.65
C LEU A 36 15.96 -16.87 -1.34
N ASP A 37 17.17 -17.10 -1.86
CA ASP A 37 18.21 -16.07 -1.94
C ASP A 37 18.01 -15.17 -3.19
N VAL A 38 18.84 -14.14 -3.31
CA VAL A 38 18.82 -13.21 -4.47
C VAL A 38 19.03 -13.86 -5.84
N ASN A 39 19.65 -15.03 -5.89
CA ASN A 39 19.94 -15.76 -7.12
C ASN A 39 18.85 -16.82 -7.42
N GLY A 40 17.82 -16.94 -6.57
CA GLY A 40 16.79 -17.95 -6.67
C GLY A 40 17.21 -19.32 -6.14
N ASN A 41 18.29 -19.41 -5.36
CA ASN A 41 18.67 -20.64 -4.68
C ASN A 41 17.77 -20.88 -3.47
N VAL A 42 17.43 -22.15 -3.24
CA VAL A 42 16.65 -22.57 -2.08
C VAL A 42 17.53 -22.57 -0.82
N LEU A 43 17.03 -21.93 0.24
CA LEU A 43 17.61 -21.90 1.58
C LEU A 43 16.61 -22.53 2.55
N LEU A 44 17.04 -23.52 3.34
CA LEU A 44 16.15 -24.23 4.26
C LEU A 44 16.17 -23.60 5.66
N VAL A 45 14.99 -23.48 6.28
CA VAL A 45 14.88 -23.20 7.71
C VAL A 45 15.32 -24.46 8.48
N GLU A 46 16.47 -24.38 9.15
CA GLU A 46 17.08 -25.51 9.88
C GLU A 46 16.59 -25.59 11.32
N LYS A 47 16.43 -24.42 11.97
CA LYS A 47 15.97 -24.31 13.35
C LYS A 47 15.03 -23.13 13.50
N PHE A 48 13.99 -23.34 14.28
CA PHE A 48 13.00 -22.32 14.58
C PHE A 48 12.74 -22.28 16.09
N ASN A 49 12.76 -21.08 16.67
CA ASN A 49 12.43 -20.84 18.07
C ASN A 49 11.73 -19.49 18.18
N VAL A 50 10.71 -19.42 19.03
CA VAL A 50 9.98 -18.18 19.34
C VAL A 50 10.19 -17.89 20.82
N GLU A 51 10.68 -16.70 21.13
CA GLU A 51 10.91 -16.24 22.49
C GLU A 51 10.02 -15.05 22.79
N LEU A 52 9.21 -15.15 23.85
CA LEU A 52 8.46 -14.03 24.39
C LEU A 52 9.33 -13.29 25.39
N THR A 53 9.54 -12.00 25.17
CA THR A 53 10.32 -11.15 26.07
C THR A 53 9.40 -10.43 27.04
N GLU A 54 9.65 -10.57 28.35
CA GLU A 54 8.86 -9.86 29.38
C GLU A 54 9.14 -8.35 29.37
N GLU A 55 10.34 -7.94 28.94
CA GLU A 55 10.72 -6.54 28.76
C GLU A 55 10.72 -6.11 27.28
N PRO A 56 10.43 -4.84 26.96
CA PRO A 56 10.50 -4.33 25.59
C PRO A 56 11.92 -4.40 25.02
N VAL A 57 12.08 -5.01 23.84
CA VAL A 57 13.35 -5.07 23.10
C VAL A 57 13.36 -4.02 21.99
N ASN A 58 14.50 -3.33 21.83
CA ASN A 58 14.69 -2.41 20.70
C ASN A 58 14.85 -3.20 19.39
N VAL A 59 13.95 -2.96 18.44
CA VAL A 59 14.03 -3.49 17.08
C VAL A 59 14.27 -2.34 16.10
N TYR A 60 15.04 -2.61 15.04
CA TYR A 60 15.38 -1.61 14.02
C TYR A 60 14.74 -2.03 12.69
N SER A 61 14.06 -1.09 12.02
CA SER A 61 13.51 -1.26 10.67
C SER A 61 13.88 -0.04 9.83
N PHE A 62 14.13 -0.24 8.53
CA PHE A 62 14.37 0.84 7.57
C PHE A 62 13.48 0.64 6.33
N GLU A 63 12.86 1.71 5.85
CA GLU A 63 11.94 1.68 4.70
C GLU A 63 12.69 1.81 3.38
N VAL A 64 12.46 0.85 2.47
CA VAL A 64 12.91 0.91 1.07
C VAL A 64 11.71 1.41 0.26
N GLU A 65 11.85 2.59 -0.34
CA GLU A 65 10.73 3.40 -0.85
C GLU A 65 9.90 2.74 -1.96
N ASP A 66 10.54 2.00 -2.87
CA ASP A 66 9.88 1.46 -4.07
C ASP A 66 9.40 0.01 -3.92
N PHE A 67 10.29 -0.89 -3.49
CA PHE A 67 10.00 -2.33 -3.48
C PHE A 67 9.52 -2.81 -2.11
N HIS A 68 9.76 -2.06 -1.04
CA HIS A 68 9.49 -2.45 0.34
C HIS A 68 10.00 -3.86 0.70
N THR A 69 10.93 -4.42 -0.06
CA THR A 69 11.64 -5.68 0.20
C THR A 69 13.10 -5.39 0.40
N TYR A 70 13.74 -6.06 1.36
CA TYR A 70 15.17 -5.98 1.57
C TYR A 70 15.76 -7.37 1.82
N LEU A 71 17.09 -7.42 1.80
CA LEU A 71 17.84 -8.67 1.96
C LEU A 71 18.43 -8.71 3.36
N VAL A 72 18.23 -9.80 4.08
CA VAL A 72 18.73 -9.99 5.45
C VAL A 72 19.78 -11.10 5.48
N GLY A 73 20.79 -10.90 6.32
CA GLY A 73 21.86 -11.87 6.56
C GLY A 73 22.93 -11.92 5.46
N GLY A 74 23.99 -12.66 5.73
CA GLY A 74 25.08 -12.94 4.79
C GLY A 74 24.61 -13.72 3.55
N PHE A 75 23.56 -14.53 3.69
CA PHE A 75 22.93 -15.24 2.58
C PHE A 75 21.93 -14.42 1.77
N ARG A 76 21.68 -13.15 2.13
CA ARG A 76 20.81 -12.22 1.39
C ARG A 76 19.41 -12.81 1.14
N ILE A 77 18.70 -13.09 2.22
CA ILE A 77 17.36 -13.67 2.19
C ILE A 77 16.34 -12.56 1.93
N LEU A 78 15.42 -12.78 1.00
CA LEU A 78 14.37 -11.82 0.67
C LEU A 78 13.33 -11.74 1.78
N VAL A 79 13.26 -10.59 2.45
CA VAL A 79 12.22 -10.27 3.44
C VAL A 79 11.43 -9.04 2.99
N HIS A 80 10.19 -8.93 3.43
CA HIS A 80 9.40 -7.74 3.20
C HIS A 80 9.47 -6.83 4.44
N ASN A 81 9.64 -5.53 4.22
CA ASN A 81 9.49 -4.57 5.28
C ASN A 81 8.06 -4.67 5.80
N ALA A 82 7.87 -4.94 7.08
CA ALA A 82 6.58 -5.10 7.74
C ALA A 82 5.70 -3.80 7.75
N GLY A 83 5.86 -2.90 6.78
CA GLY A 83 4.93 -1.83 6.46
C GLY A 83 3.68 -2.38 5.76
N ASP A 84 2.54 -1.79 6.08
CA ASP A 84 1.26 -2.05 5.43
C ASP A 84 1.39 -1.89 3.90
N ALA A 85 1.38 -2.99 3.15
CA ALA A 85 1.51 -3.00 1.69
C ALA A 85 0.41 -2.16 0.99
N TYR A 86 -0.69 -1.90 1.71
CA TYR A 86 -1.80 -1.05 1.28
C TYR A 86 -1.82 0.30 2.02
N LYS A 87 -0.67 0.72 2.58
CA LYS A 87 -0.47 2.05 3.16
C LYS A 87 -0.74 3.10 2.11
N ARG A 88 -1.44 4.15 2.54
CA ARG A 88 -1.76 5.29 1.67
C ARG A 88 -0.48 5.94 1.15
N PRO A 89 -0.30 6.08 -0.17
CA PRO A 89 0.79 6.86 -0.73
C PRO A 89 0.71 8.32 -0.27
N SER A 90 1.86 8.97 -0.11
CA SER A 90 1.96 10.38 0.29
C SER A 90 1.52 11.35 -0.80
N GLY A 91 1.40 10.89 -2.06
CA GLY A 91 0.99 11.70 -3.19
C GLY A 91 0.69 10.87 -4.43
N TYR A 92 0.49 11.58 -5.54
CA TYR A 92 0.13 11.02 -6.84
C TYR A 92 1.31 11.08 -7.81
N ARG A 93 1.30 10.19 -8.81
CA ARG A 93 2.23 10.22 -9.95
C ARG A 93 2.05 11.52 -10.73
N LYS A 94 3.13 11.93 -11.40
CA LYS A 94 3.15 13.13 -12.23
C LYS A 94 2.05 13.09 -13.30
N GLY A 95 1.25 14.16 -13.37
CA GLY A 95 0.20 14.35 -14.37
C GLY A 95 -1.18 13.80 -13.98
N VAL A 96 -1.31 13.03 -12.88
CA VAL A 96 -2.62 12.51 -12.43
C VAL A 96 -3.55 13.66 -12.02
N SER A 97 -3.02 14.67 -11.31
CA SER A 97 -3.78 15.87 -10.93
C SER A 97 -4.27 16.66 -12.14
N ASP A 98 -3.40 16.89 -13.12
CA ASP A 98 -3.73 17.63 -14.34
C ASP A 98 -4.81 16.89 -15.14
N LYS A 99 -4.65 15.57 -15.29
CA LYS A 99 -5.62 14.72 -15.98
C LYS A 99 -6.98 14.73 -15.29
N THR A 100 -7.00 14.65 -13.96
CA THR A 100 -8.23 14.74 -13.15
C THR A 100 -8.94 16.08 -13.38
N TRP A 101 -8.19 17.18 -13.47
CA TRP A 101 -8.74 18.49 -13.74
C TRP A 101 -9.33 18.59 -15.15
N GLU A 102 -8.59 18.17 -16.17
CA GLU A 102 -9.05 18.21 -17.57
C GLU A 102 -10.27 17.30 -17.78
N GLU A 103 -10.30 16.12 -17.17
CA GLU A 103 -11.48 15.23 -17.19
C GLU A 103 -12.69 15.91 -16.52
N ALA A 104 -12.51 16.59 -15.39
CA ALA A 104 -13.59 17.32 -14.73
C ALA A 104 -14.10 18.50 -15.59
N LYS A 105 -13.19 19.21 -16.25
CA LYS A 105 -13.50 20.30 -17.17
C LYS A 105 -14.29 19.81 -18.38
N ALA A 106 -13.82 18.73 -19.01
CA ALA A 106 -14.44 18.13 -20.19
C ALA A 106 -15.84 17.55 -19.91
N ASN A 107 -16.07 17.07 -18.69
CA ASN A 107 -17.39 16.58 -18.25
C ASN A 107 -18.34 17.71 -17.83
N SER A 108 -17.88 18.97 -17.77
CA SER A 108 -18.75 20.11 -17.46
C SER A 108 -19.33 20.71 -18.74
N PRO A 109 -20.66 20.96 -18.80
CA PRO A 109 -21.30 21.53 -19.99
C PRO A 109 -20.83 22.96 -20.32
N ASP A 110 -20.32 23.69 -19.32
CA ASP A 110 -19.83 25.07 -19.43
C ASP A 110 -18.30 25.16 -19.33
N GLU A 111 -17.58 24.03 -19.33
CA GLU A 111 -16.14 23.95 -19.06
C GLU A 111 -15.72 24.53 -17.68
N ILE A 112 -16.64 24.71 -16.74
CA ILE A 112 -16.35 25.21 -15.39
C ILE A 112 -16.30 24.04 -14.42
N VAL A 113 -15.13 23.80 -13.82
CA VAL A 113 -14.98 22.84 -12.72
C VAL A 113 -15.64 23.39 -11.47
N ARG A 114 -16.53 22.61 -10.85
CA ARG A 114 -17.29 23.01 -9.66
C ARG A 114 -17.09 22.04 -8.51
N ASP A 115 -17.06 22.59 -7.30
CA ASP A 115 -17.03 21.81 -6.08
C ASP A 115 -18.31 20.96 -5.94
N PRO A 116 -18.20 19.64 -5.76
CA PRO A 116 -19.34 18.74 -5.77
C PRO A 116 -20.30 18.97 -4.60
N LYS A 117 -19.81 19.53 -3.48
CA LYS A 117 -20.64 19.81 -2.31
C LYS A 117 -21.39 21.13 -2.44
N THR A 118 -20.70 22.18 -2.87
CA THR A 118 -21.22 23.55 -2.83
C THR A 118 -21.68 24.09 -4.19
N GLY A 119 -21.33 23.43 -5.29
CA GLY A 119 -21.60 23.88 -6.66
C GLY A 119 -20.79 25.10 -7.10
N LYS A 120 -19.89 25.59 -6.23
CA LYS A 120 -19.07 26.78 -6.51
C LYS A 120 -17.98 26.47 -7.54
N PRO A 121 -17.71 27.36 -8.50
CA PRO A 121 -16.56 27.24 -9.37
C PRO A 121 -15.27 27.11 -8.57
N ILE A 122 -14.38 26.20 -8.98
CA ILE A 122 -13.04 26.06 -8.43
C ILE A 122 -12.07 26.81 -9.33
N ASN A 123 -11.22 27.65 -8.75
CA ASN A 123 -10.14 28.31 -9.46
C ASN A 123 -8.91 27.39 -9.50
N PRO A 124 -8.39 27.01 -10.68
CA PRO A 124 -7.22 26.12 -10.79
C PRO A 124 -5.95 26.70 -10.15
N ASN A 125 -5.88 28.04 -10.02
CA ASN A 125 -4.74 28.73 -9.41
C ASN A 125 -4.85 28.85 -7.89
N GLU A 126 -5.95 28.41 -7.30
CA GLU A 126 -6.16 28.37 -5.85
C GLU A 126 -6.02 26.95 -5.31
N PRO A 127 -5.77 26.76 -4.00
CA PRO A 127 -5.68 25.43 -3.41
C PRO A 127 -6.98 24.63 -3.57
N TRP A 128 -6.87 23.48 -4.22
CA TRP A 128 -7.91 22.47 -4.34
C TRP A 128 -7.33 21.08 -4.02
N ASN A 129 -8.19 20.14 -3.66
CA ASN A 129 -7.80 18.77 -3.33
C ASN A 129 -8.32 17.79 -4.39
N MET A 130 -7.53 16.75 -4.65
CA MET A 130 -8.03 15.56 -5.34
C MET A 130 -8.89 14.73 -4.38
N GLY A 131 -10.19 15.02 -4.38
CA GLY A 131 -11.18 14.25 -3.63
C GLY A 131 -11.53 12.97 -4.36
N TYR A 132 -11.94 11.94 -3.61
CA TYR A 132 -12.42 10.69 -4.19
C TYR A 132 -13.83 10.88 -4.74
N LYS A 133 -14.10 10.29 -5.90
CA LYS A 133 -15.48 10.09 -6.34
C LYS A 133 -16.18 9.11 -5.38
N PRO A 134 -17.50 9.27 -5.16
CA PRO A 134 -18.25 8.34 -4.32
C PRO A 134 -18.05 6.90 -4.79
N GLY A 135 -17.70 5.99 -3.87
CA GLY A 135 -17.44 4.57 -4.18
C GLY A 135 -15.98 4.22 -4.48
N TYR A 136 -15.11 5.23 -4.61
CA TYR A 136 -13.66 5.06 -4.83
C TYR A 136 -12.82 5.50 -3.63
N GLU A 137 -13.44 5.70 -2.46
CA GLU A 137 -12.76 6.18 -1.27
C GLU A 137 -11.58 5.29 -0.89
N PHE A 138 -10.49 5.90 -0.39
CA PHE A 138 -9.27 5.18 -0.04
C PHE A 138 -9.51 3.96 0.86
N ARG A 139 -10.42 4.07 1.84
CA ARG A 139 -10.76 2.95 2.75
C ARG A 139 -11.27 1.72 1.98
N LYS A 140 -12.05 1.94 0.92
CA LYS A 140 -12.67 0.89 0.11
C LYS A 140 -11.68 0.28 -0.86
N HIS A 141 -10.85 1.12 -1.49
CA HIS A 141 -9.75 0.65 -2.31
C HIS A 141 -8.80 -0.25 -1.49
N ARG A 142 -8.42 0.20 -0.28
CA ARG A 142 -7.59 -0.59 0.64
C ARG A 142 -8.23 -1.93 1.00
N ALA A 143 -9.50 -1.94 1.39
CA ALA A 143 -10.22 -3.17 1.73
C ALA A 143 -10.32 -4.13 0.53
N SER A 144 -10.66 -3.60 -0.66
CA SER A 144 -10.71 -4.38 -1.90
C SER A 144 -9.34 -4.94 -2.29
N ALA A 145 -8.28 -4.17 -2.12
CA ALA A 145 -6.92 -4.61 -2.41
C ALA A 145 -6.48 -5.75 -1.47
N GLN A 146 -6.82 -5.66 -0.18
CA GLN A 146 -6.60 -6.73 0.80
C GLN A 146 -7.37 -8.00 0.44
N GLU A 147 -8.65 -7.88 0.05
CA GLU A 147 -9.49 -9.02 -0.35
C GLU A 147 -8.99 -9.68 -1.64
N ARG A 148 -8.57 -8.89 -2.62
CA ARG A 148 -8.04 -9.38 -3.90
C ARG A 148 -6.59 -9.85 -3.84
N GLY A 149 -5.86 -9.54 -2.77
CA GLY A 149 -4.45 -9.89 -2.62
C GLY A 149 -3.56 -9.30 -3.71
N ILE A 150 -3.86 -8.09 -4.19
CA ILE A 150 -3.10 -7.46 -5.28
C ILE A 150 -1.72 -7.00 -4.81
N ASP A 151 -0.74 -7.02 -5.71
CA ASP A 151 0.59 -6.52 -5.37
C ASP A 151 0.62 -4.99 -5.21
N ARG A 152 1.69 -4.48 -4.58
CA ARG A 152 1.89 -3.04 -4.33
C ARG A 152 1.87 -2.23 -5.62
N LYS A 153 2.40 -2.77 -6.72
CA LYS A 153 2.48 -2.09 -8.00
C LYS A 153 1.07 -1.89 -8.56
N GLN A 154 0.25 -2.92 -8.56
CA GLN A 154 -1.14 -2.86 -8.98
C GLN A 154 -1.93 -1.92 -8.07
N PHE A 155 -1.76 -1.98 -6.76
CA PHE A 155 -2.39 -1.03 -5.83
C PHE A 155 -1.97 0.43 -6.11
N LEU A 156 -0.72 0.68 -6.47
CA LEU A 156 -0.26 2.00 -6.90
C LEU A 156 -0.82 2.40 -8.27
N ASP A 157 -0.95 1.47 -9.20
CA ASP A 157 -1.54 1.72 -10.52
C ASP A 157 -3.01 2.14 -10.36
N GLU A 158 -3.79 1.42 -9.55
CA GLU A 158 -5.20 1.73 -9.21
C GLU A 158 -5.33 3.05 -8.43
N HIS A 159 -4.43 3.34 -7.48
CA HIS A 159 -4.41 4.62 -6.75
C HIS A 159 -4.10 5.82 -7.64
N ASN A 160 -3.42 5.62 -8.78
CA ASN A 160 -3.07 6.69 -9.69
C ASN A 160 -4.01 6.81 -10.89
N ASP A 161 -5.13 6.08 -10.88
CA ASP A 161 -6.17 6.27 -11.88
C ASP A 161 -6.94 7.58 -11.62
N SER A 162 -6.81 8.54 -12.53
CA SER A 162 -7.48 9.84 -12.45
C SER A 162 -9.00 9.73 -12.39
N SER A 163 -9.58 8.66 -12.97
CA SER A 163 -11.02 8.47 -13.03
C SER A 163 -11.65 8.24 -11.65
N HIS A 164 -10.86 7.88 -10.63
CA HIS A 164 -11.29 7.72 -9.25
C HIS A 164 -11.43 9.04 -8.49
N TYR A 165 -10.94 10.15 -9.07
CA TYR A 165 -10.82 11.44 -8.40
C TYR A 165 -11.67 12.52 -9.05
N ARG A 166 -11.94 13.57 -8.29
CA ARG A 166 -12.52 14.82 -8.77
C ARG A 166 -11.94 16.01 -8.00
N PRO A 167 -11.86 17.21 -8.61
CA PRO A 167 -11.47 18.41 -7.88
C PRO A 167 -12.50 18.78 -6.82
N GLU A 168 -12.03 19.04 -5.59
CA GLU A 168 -12.87 19.48 -4.47
C GLU A 168 -12.21 20.63 -3.72
N LEU A 169 -13.01 21.52 -3.13
CA LEU A 169 -12.48 22.52 -2.22
C LEU A 169 -11.94 21.86 -0.94
N PRO A 170 -10.84 22.37 -0.34
CA PRO A 170 -10.27 21.77 0.86
C PRO A 170 -11.24 21.70 2.05
N SER A 171 -12.22 22.60 2.12
CA SER A 171 -13.29 22.56 3.12
C SER A 171 -14.29 21.42 2.87
N SER A 172 -14.66 21.17 1.61
CA SER A 172 -15.57 20.11 1.20
C SER A 172 -14.93 18.73 1.39
N ASN A 173 -13.70 18.54 0.91
CA ASN A 173 -12.98 17.27 1.02
C ASN A 173 -12.77 16.83 2.48
N ARG A 174 -12.48 17.76 3.41
CA ARG A 174 -12.31 17.46 4.85
C ARG A 174 -13.60 17.13 5.57
N SER A 175 -14.75 17.41 4.96
CA SER A 175 -16.05 17.20 5.60
C SER A 175 -16.62 15.80 5.38
N HIS A 176 -15.99 14.99 4.51
CA HIS A 176 -16.45 13.63 4.13
C HIS A 176 -17.91 13.56 3.68
N SER A 177 -18.56 14.70 3.40
CA SER A 177 -20.02 14.78 3.20
C SER A 177 -20.48 14.25 1.84
N CYS A 178 -19.54 14.02 0.93
CA CYS A 178 -19.79 13.52 -0.41
C CYS A 178 -19.21 12.13 -0.63
N GLU A 179 -18.83 11.43 0.46
CA GLU A 179 -18.44 10.03 0.43
C GLU A 179 -19.68 9.14 0.36
N ASP A 180 -19.53 8.01 -0.32
CA ASP A 180 -20.52 6.95 -0.32
C ASP A 180 -20.43 6.13 0.98
N MET A 181 -21.55 6.05 1.69
CA MET A 181 -21.69 5.40 2.98
C MET A 181 -21.74 3.87 2.90
N THR A 182 -21.90 3.30 1.70
CA THR A 182 -21.80 1.84 1.53
C THR A 182 -20.36 1.36 1.68
N ASP A 183 -20.17 0.04 1.80
CA ASP A 183 -18.85 -0.59 1.76
C ASP A 183 -18.48 -1.08 0.35
N GLN A 184 -19.30 -0.79 -0.65
CA GLN A 184 -19.06 -1.23 -2.02
C GLN A 184 -17.96 -0.38 -2.68
N TYR A 185 -16.89 -1.04 -3.09
CA TYR A 185 -15.86 -0.45 -3.95
C TYR A 185 -16.30 -0.55 -5.41
N LEU A 186 -16.23 0.56 -6.17
CA LEU A 186 -16.72 0.59 -7.56
C LEU A 186 -15.70 0.15 -8.60
N GLY A 187 -14.44 -0.12 -8.22
CA GLY A 187 -13.53 -0.92 -9.03
C GLY A 187 -12.09 -0.42 -9.08
N PRO A 188 -11.19 -1.23 -9.69
CA PRO A 188 -10.03 -0.71 -10.40
C PRO A 188 -10.43 0.01 -11.70
#